data_AF-I0L125-F1
#
_entry.id   AF-I0L125-F1
#
_cell.length_a   1.000
_cell.length_b   1.000
_cell.length_c   1.000
_cell.angle_alpha   90.00
_cell.angle_beta   90.00
_cell.angle_gamma   90.00
#
_symmetry.space_group_name_H-M   'P 1'
#
loop_
_entity.id
_entity.type
_entity.pdbx_description
1 polymer ?
#
loop_
_entity_poly.entity_id
_entity_poly.type
_entity_poly.pdbx_seq_one_letter_code
_entity_poly.pdbx_strand_id
1 'polypeptide(L)'
;MPGGIGRGDISLPDRADGAYSSVVARTRIRSIVVDDIEYRWTVGMVDPGRVKVTVWRDGPGGALEVMARFDDPWLNFGPIITAPAGRVAEVFELSPIAPALVAKIVRQALDMGWQAQHKATTRLQLTRDRERLEPSPE
;
A
#
# COMPACT_ATOMS: atom_id res chain seq x y z
N MET A 1 -65.68 -10.49 -5.75
CA MET A 1 -65.32 -9.07 -5.67
C MET A 1 -63.83 -8.98 -5.31
N PRO A 2 -63.04 -8.15 -6.01
CA PRO A 2 -61.61 -8.36 -6.20
C PRO A 2 -60.72 -7.43 -5.36
N GLY A 3 -59.48 -7.87 -5.13
CA GLY A 3 -58.23 -7.14 -5.38
C GLY A 3 -57.92 -5.84 -4.63
N GLY A 4 -56.74 -5.78 -4.01
CA GLY A 4 -56.15 -4.51 -3.60
C GLY A 4 -54.94 -4.63 -2.67
N ILE A 5 -53.89 -5.36 -3.08
CA ILE A 5 -52.58 -5.20 -2.46
C ILE A 5 -51.98 -3.93 -3.05
N GLY A 6 -51.89 -2.87 -2.23
CA GLY A 6 -51.28 -1.61 -2.61
C GLY A 6 -49.82 -1.83 -3.03
N ARG A 7 -49.51 -1.58 -4.30
CA ARG A 7 -48.14 -1.38 -4.77
C ARG A 7 -47.65 -0.05 -4.19
N GLY A 8 -46.77 -0.13 -3.20
CA GLY A 8 -45.88 0.99 -2.92
C GLY A 8 -44.87 1.06 -4.05
N ASP A 9 -44.97 2.11 -4.87
CA ASP A 9 -43.92 2.51 -5.80
C ASP A 9 -42.66 2.82 -4.98
N ILE A 10 -41.72 1.87 -4.97
CA ILE A 10 -40.36 2.11 -4.49
C ILE A 10 -39.65 2.83 -5.62
N SER A 11 -39.76 4.16 -5.63
CA SER A 11 -38.86 5.01 -6.40
C SER A 11 -37.42 4.77 -5.93
N LEU A 12 -36.69 3.96 -6.69
CA LEU A 12 -35.24 3.87 -6.61
C LEU A 12 -34.67 5.23 -7.02
N PRO A 13 -33.90 5.93 -6.17
CA PRO A 13 -33.14 7.07 -6.65
C PRO A 13 -32.03 6.56 -7.58
N ASP A 14 -32.26 6.76 -8.88
CA ASP A 14 -31.23 6.81 -9.92
C ASP A 14 -30.32 8.02 -9.67
N ARG A 15 -29.16 7.79 -9.09
CA ARG A 15 -27.88 8.25 -9.63
C ARG A 15 -26.76 7.90 -8.67
N ALA A 16 -25.82 7.13 -9.21
CA ALA A 16 -24.52 6.89 -8.65
C ALA A 16 -23.72 8.20 -8.64
N ASP A 17 -23.84 8.98 -7.57
CA ASP A 17 -22.74 9.82 -7.15
C ASP A 17 -21.74 8.93 -6.43
N GLY A 18 -20.74 8.51 -7.20
CA GLY A 18 -19.55 7.80 -6.75
C GLY A 18 -18.74 8.67 -5.80
N ALA A 19 -19.27 8.91 -4.61
CA ALA A 19 -18.47 9.12 -3.44
C ALA A 19 -17.78 7.78 -3.15
N TYR A 20 -16.64 7.54 -3.81
CA TYR A 20 -15.58 6.78 -3.19
C TYR A 20 -15.27 7.54 -1.89
N SER A 21 -16.02 7.22 -0.85
CA SER A 21 -15.70 7.56 0.52
C SER A 21 -14.37 6.87 0.73
N SER A 22 -13.29 7.62 0.48
CA SER A 22 -12.00 7.39 1.06
C SER A 22 -12.21 7.49 2.56
N VAL A 23 -12.76 6.41 3.12
CA VAL A 23 -12.50 6.02 4.49
C VAL A 23 -11.00 5.89 4.53
N VAL A 24 -10.33 7.00 4.87
CA VAL A 24 -8.89 7.11 4.96
C VAL A 24 -8.49 6.00 5.92
N ALA A 25 -8.04 4.87 5.36
CA ALA A 25 -7.59 3.75 6.15
C ALA A 25 -6.49 4.31 7.05
N ARG A 26 -6.78 4.41 8.37
CA ARG A 26 -5.83 4.99 9.32
C ARG A 26 -4.49 4.27 9.13
N THR A 27 -3.48 5.02 8.75
CA THR A 27 -2.13 4.51 8.58
C THR A 27 -1.67 3.87 9.89
N ARG A 28 -1.66 2.54 9.93
CA ARG A 28 -1.31 1.80 11.14
C ARG A 28 0.20 1.80 11.33
N ILE A 29 0.66 2.42 12.41
CA ILE A 29 2.06 2.34 12.85
C ILE A 29 2.33 0.91 13.33
N ARG A 30 3.43 0.33 12.86
CA ARG A 30 3.90 -1.03 13.17
C ARG A 30 5.33 -0.95 13.68
N SER A 31 5.80 -1.99 14.37
CA SER A 31 7.21 -2.14 14.75
C SER A 31 7.83 -3.35 14.06
N ILE A 32 9.16 -3.32 13.93
CA ILE A 32 10.00 -4.43 13.48
C ILE A 32 11.37 -4.31 14.12
N VAL A 33 12.00 -5.43 14.44
CA VAL A 33 13.40 -5.48 14.88
C VAL A 33 14.27 -5.93 13.70
N VAL A 34 15.30 -5.15 13.38
CA VAL A 34 16.30 -5.47 12.35
C VAL A 34 17.66 -5.27 12.99
N ASP A 35 18.47 -6.33 13.00
CA ASP A 35 19.83 -6.34 13.54
C ASP A 35 19.90 -5.71 14.96
N ASP A 36 19.02 -6.21 15.85
CA ASP A 36 18.83 -5.78 17.25
C ASP A 36 18.35 -4.33 17.46
N ILE A 37 17.99 -3.63 16.38
CA ILE A 37 17.45 -2.28 16.44
C ILE A 37 15.94 -2.30 16.18
N GLU A 38 15.14 -1.72 17.08
CA GLU A 38 13.72 -1.51 16.86
C GLU A 38 13.47 -0.31 15.93
N TYR A 39 12.69 -0.55 14.88
CA TYR A 39 12.18 0.43 13.94
C TYR A 39 10.66 0.47 13.98
N ARG A 40 10.11 1.67 13.76
CA ARG A 40 8.70 1.92 13.48
C ARG A 40 8.51 2.07 11.98
N TRP A 41 7.37 1.63 11.48
CA TRP A 41 7.05 1.82 10.07
C TRP A 41 5.56 1.91 9.79
N THR A 42 5.26 2.51 8.65
CA THR A 42 3.90 2.66 8.10
C THR A 42 3.89 2.39 6.60
N VAL A 43 2.70 2.10 6.08
CA VAL A 43 2.42 2.07 4.64
C VAL A 43 1.31 3.07 4.37
N GLY A 44 1.60 4.07 3.54
CA GLY A 44 0.61 5.02 3.05
C GLY A 44 0.39 4.81 1.55
N MET A 45 -0.86 4.86 1.09
CA MET A 45 -1.16 4.90 -0.34
C MET A 45 -0.74 6.26 -0.90
N VAL A 46 -0.11 6.26 -2.07
CA VAL A 46 0.27 7.48 -2.81
C VAL A 46 -0.66 7.65 -3.99
N ASP A 47 -0.84 6.59 -4.77
CA ASP A 47 -1.78 6.47 -5.87
C ASP A 47 -2.16 4.99 -6.06
N PRO A 48 -3.11 4.64 -6.95
CA PRO A 48 -3.56 3.26 -7.12
C PRO A 48 -2.48 2.25 -7.56
N GLY A 49 -1.32 2.71 -8.03
CA GLY A 49 -0.19 1.86 -8.44
C GLY A 49 1.00 1.90 -7.48
N ARG A 50 0.95 2.73 -6.43
CA ARG A 50 2.10 3.01 -5.56
C ARG A 50 1.74 3.24 -4.11
N VAL A 51 2.58 2.71 -3.25
CA VAL A 51 2.58 2.97 -1.81
C VAL A 51 3.92 3.53 -1.37
N LYS A 52 3.90 4.33 -0.32
CA LYS A 52 5.07 4.79 0.40
C LYS A 52 5.21 4.01 1.70
N VAL A 53 6.36 3.35 1.87
CA VAL A 53 6.78 2.78 3.14
C VAL A 53 7.63 3.82 3.85
N THR A 54 7.22 4.23 5.04
CA THR A 54 8.02 5.15 5.87
C THR A 54 8.55 4.37 7.07
N VAL A 55 9.86 4.42 7.30
CA VAL A 55 10.56 3.73 8.40
C VAL A 55 11.35 4.74 9.23
N TRP A 56 11.31 4.63 10.55
CA TRP A 56 12.06 5.50 11.46
C TRP A 56 12.39 4.77 12.77
N ARG A 57 13.25 5.37 13.60
CA ARG A 57 13.49 4.94 14.99
C ARG A 57 12.80 5.89 15.96
N ASP A 58 12.45 5.40 17.14
CA ASP A 58 11.98 6.26 18.23
C ASP A 58 13.14 7.16 18.70
N GLY A 59 12.94 8.48 18.67
CA GLY A 59 13.96 9.49 19.01
C GLY A 59 14.24 10.50 17.89
N PRO A 60 15.20 11.43 18.09
CA PRO A 60 15.60 12.39 17.08
C PRO A 60 16.33 11.70 15.92
N GLY A 61 15.89 11.95 14.69
CA GLY A 61 16.42 11.29 13.51
C GLY A 61 15.59 11.58 12.27
N GLY A 62 16.07 11.07 11.14
CA GLY A 62 15.44 11.16 9.83
C GLY A 62 14.74 9.86 9.48
N ALA A 63 13.69 9.98 8.66
CA ALA A 63 12.98 8.82 8.18
C ALA A 63 13.62 8.26 6.90
N LEU A 64 13.40 6.98 6.66
CA LEU A 64 13.54 6.38 5.34
C LEU A 64 12.17 6.35 4.68
N GLU A 65 12.04 6.97 3.51
CA GLU A 65 10.85 6.88 2.67
C GLU A 65 11.17 6.05 1.44
N VAL A 66 10.44 4.95 1.25
CA VAL A 66 10.61 4.05 0.10
C VAL A 66 9.33 3.99 -0.70
N MET A 67 9.42 4.38 -1.97
CA MET A 67 8.34 4.20 -2.93
C MET A 67 8.33 2.76 -3.44
N ALA A 68 7.21 2.07 -3.34
CA ALA A 68 7.03 0.71 -3.85
C ALA A 68 5.81 0.64 -4.76
N ARG A 69 5.91 -0.11 -5.85
CA ARG A 69 4.74 -0.42 -6.69
C ARG A 69 3.78 -1.32 -5.91
N PHE A 70 2.50 -0.99 -5.96
CA PHE A 70 1.41 -1.72 -5.34
C PHE A 70 0.29 -1.83 -6.36
N ASP A 71 0.00 -3.04 -6.82
CA ASP A 71 -1.10 -3.27 -7.75
C ASP A 71 -2.41 -3.42 -6.94
N ASP A 72 -3.31 -2.44 -7.06
CA ASP A 72 -4.60 -2.47 -6.37
C ASP A 72 -5.53 -3.56 -6.97
N PRO A 73 -5.98 -4.55 -6.16
CA PRO A 73 -6.96 -5.56 -6.57
C PRO A 73 -8.28 -5.04 -7.09
N TRP A 74 -8.71 -3.87 -6.67
CA TRP A 74 -10.03 -3.37 -7.04
C TRP A 74 -10.00 -2.60 -8.36
N LEU A 75 -8.88 -1.99 -8.73
CA LEU A 75 -8.70 -1.34 -10.03
C LEU A 75 -8.70 -2.35 -11.19
N ASN A 76 -8.24 -3.56 -10.92
CA ASN A 76 -8.14 -4.64 -11.90
C ASN A 76 -9.21 -5.73 -11.69
N PHE A 77 -10.28 -5.43 -10.94
CA PHE A 77 -11.32 -6.41 -10.58
C PHE A 77 -11.97 -7.06 -11.80
N GLY A 78 -12.27 -6.28 -12.85
CA GLY A 78 -12.82 -6.80 -14.11
C GLY A 78 -11.91 -7.86 -14.77
N PRO A 79 -10.63 -7.53 -15.02
CA PRO A 79 -9.62 -8.51 -15.44
C PRO A 79 -9.45 -9.73 -14.50
N ILE A 80 -9.54 -9.56 -13.18
CA ILE A 80 -9.42 -10.66 -12.20
C ILE A 80 -10.55 -11.68 -12.35
N ILE A 81 -11.79 -11.21 -12.40
CA ILE A 81 -12.97 -12.11 -12.44
C ILE A 81 -13.17 -12.75 -13.81
N THR A 82 -12.51 -12.23 -14.84
CA THR A 82 -12.57 -12.74 -16.21
C THR A 82 -11.34 -13.57 -16.61
N ALA A 83 -10.24 -13.50 -15.84
CA ALA A 83 -9.06 -14.31 -16.08
C ALA A 83 -9.31 -15.79 -15.74
N PRO A 84 -8.83 -16.74 -16.56
CA PRO A 84 -8.81 -18.15 -16.19
C PRO A 84 -8.03 -18.34 -14.88
N ALA A 85 -8.50 -19.22 -13.99
CA ALA A 85 -7.93 -19.41 -12.65
C ALA A 85 -6.39 -19.62 -12.62
N GLY A 86 -5.82 -20.20 -13.68
CA GLY A 86 -4.37 -20.41 -13.83
C GLY A 86 -3.54 -19.16 -14.19
N ARG A 87 -4.16 -18.03 -14.57
CA ARG A 87 -3.48 -16.77 -14.94
C ARG A 87 -3.72 -15.63 -13.96
N VAL A 88 -4.38 -15.90 -12.83
CA VAL A 88 -4.63 -14.87 -11.81
C VAL A 88 -3.32 -14.25 -11.32
N ALA A 89 -2.26 -15.05 -11.14
CA ALA A 89 -0.94 -14.56 -10.75
C ALA A 89 -0.21 -13.73 -11.84
N GLU A 90 -0.62 -13.81 -13.11
CA GLU A 90 -0.09 -12.99 -14.22
C GLU A 90 -0.74 -11.59 -14.27
N VAL A 91 -1.94 -11.47 -13.70
CA VAL A 91 -2.71 -10.21 -13.61
C VAL A 91 -2.58 -9.59 -12.21
N PHE A 92 -2.26 -10.41 -11.20
CA PHE A 92 -2.24 -10.06 -9.78
C PHE A 92 -0.97 -10.46 -9.07
N GLU A 93 -0.17 -9.47 -8.70
CA GLU A 93 0.85 -9.63 -7.67
C GLU A 93 0.28 -9.14 -6.33
N LEU A 94 -0.48 -10.00 -5.64
CA LEU A 94 -0.92 -9.78 -4.25
C LEU A 94 0.24 -9.95 -3.26
N SER A 95 1.34 -9.22 -3.47
CA SER A 95 2.42 -9.16 -2.48
C SER A 95 2.16 -7.97 -1.57
N PRO A 96 1.49 -8.12 -0.41
CA PRO A 96 1.42 -7.04 0.58
C PRO A 96 2.84 -6.66 1.03
N ILE A 97 3.10 -5.39 1.39
CA ILE A 97 4.36 -5.10 2.07
C ILE A 97 4.29 -5.72 3.47
N ALA A 98 5.02 -6.83 3.60
CA ALA A 98 5.11 -7.63 4.81
C ALA A 98 6.34 -7.21 5.64
N PRO A 99 6.37 -7.52 6.95
CA PRO A 99 7.54 -7.24 7.79
C PRO A 99 8.87 -7.73 7.20
N ALA A 100 8.88 -8.90 6.55
CA ALA A 100 10.08 -9.44 5.90
C ALA A 100 10.63 -8.52 4.78
N LEU A 101 9.75 -7.94 3.97
CA LEU A 101 10.15 -6.97 2.95
C LEU A 101 10.66 -5.67 3.59
N VAL A 102 10.04 -5.22 4.67
CA VAL A 102 10.51 -4.03 5.41
C VAL A 102 11.89 -4.27 6.02
N ALA A 103 12.15 -5.46 6.58
CA ALA A 103 13.49 -5.81 7.07
C ALA A 103 14.54 -5.79 5.95
N LYS A 104 14.19 -6.33 4.77
CA LYS A 104 15.06 -6.28 3.58
C LYS A 104 15.33 -4.83 3.14
N ILE A 105 14.31 -3.98 3.10
CA ILE A 105 14.43 -2.55 2.79
C ILE A 105 15.39 -1.88 3.78
N VAL A 106 15.20 -2.10 5.09
CA VAL A 106 16.07 -1.51 6.12
C VAL A 106 17.52 -1.92 5.92
N ARG A 107 17.81 -3.22 5.73
CA ARG A 107 19.18 -3.71 5.51
C ARG A 107 19.83 -3.10 4.28
N GLN A 108 19.13 -3.10 3.14
CA GLN A 108 19.66 -2.49 1.91
C GLN A 108 19.89 -0.99 2.07
N ALA A 109 19.00 -0.28 2.76
CA ALA A 109 19.19 1.15 3.00
C ALA A 109 20.40 1.41 3.91
N LEU A 110 20.62 0.59 4.94
CA LEU A 110 21.82 0.64 5.79
C LEU A 110 23.09 0.40 4.96
N ASP A 111 23.08 -0.58 4.06
CA ASP A 111 24.20 -0.85 3.13
C ASP A 111 24.46 0.32 2.17
N MET A 112 23.42 1.08 1.80
CA MET A 112 23.52 2.31 1.00
C MET A 112 23.90 3.55 1.83
N GLY A 113 24.14 3.40 3.13
CA GLY A 113 24.59 4.48 4.02
C GLY A 113 23.47 5.29 4.67
N TRP A 114 22.20 4.86 4.58
CA TRP A 114 21.15 5.44 5.41
C TRP A 114 21.45 5.19 6.88
N GLN A 115 21.27 6.22 7.70
CA GLN A 115 21.42 6.14 9.15
C GLN A 115 20.24 6.82 9.80
N ALA A 116 19.48 6.09 10.62
CA ALA A 116 18.28 6.62 11.27
C ALA A 116 18.57 7.81 12.20
N GLN A 117 19.79 7.92 12.74
CA GLN A 117 20.23 9.07 13.54
C GLN A 117 20.48 10.35 12.74
N HIS A 118 20.66 10.28 11.41
CA HIS A 118 20.82 11.47 10.59
C HIS A 118 19.49 12.18 10.43
N LYS A 119 19.46 13.49 10.67
CA LYS A 119 18.20 14.29 10.63
C LYS A 119 17.53 14.33 9.25
N ALA A 120 18.26 14.07 8.18
CA ALA A 120 17.73 14.14 6.83
C ALA A 120 16.89 12.90 6.51
N THR A 121 15.74 13.12 5.88
CA THR A 121 14.94 12.03 5.31
C THR A 121 15.63 11.50 4.05
N THR A 122 15.86 10.19 4.00
CA THR A 122 16.39 9.52 2.81
C THR A 122 15.22 8.97 1.99
N ARG A 123 15.22 9.26 0.68
CA ARG A 123 14.17 8.80 -0.24
C ARG A 123 14.74 7.81 -1.24
N LEU A 124 14.18 6.61 -1.27
CA LEU A 124 14.56 5.53 -2.17
C LEU A 124 13.33 5.01 -2.91
N GLN A 125 13.58 4.25 -3.96
CA GLN A 125 12.57 3.52 -4.70
C GLN A 125 12.93 2.04 -4.69
N LEU A 126 11.94 1.20 -4.41
CA LEU A 126 12.05 -0.23 -4.55
C LEU A 126 11.83 -0.60 -6.03
N THR A 127 12.73 -1.38 -6.60
CA THR A 127 12.63 -1.88 -7.97
C THR A 127 11.33 -2.64 -8.21
N ARG A 128 10.92 -2.76 -9.48
CA ARG A 128 9.67 -3.42 -9.85
C ARG A 128 9.58 -4.86 -9.32
N ASP A 129 10.68 -5.60 -9.37
CA ASP A 129 10.81 -6.97 -8.85
C ASP A 129 10.92 -7.05 -7.33
N ARG A 130 10.98 -5.90 -6.63
CA ARG A 130 11.13 -5.78 -5.17
C ARG A 130 12.42 -6.39 -4.63
N GLU A 131 13.44 -6.46 -5.48
CA GLU A 131 14.72 -7.04 -5.13
C GLU A 131 15.76 -6.01 -4.68
N ARG A 132 15.70 -4.77 -5.16
CA ARG A 132 16.73 -3.75 -4.90
C ARG A 132 16.14 -2.38 -4.57
N LEU A 133 16.89 -1.59 -3.80
CA LEU A 133 16.66 -0.17 -3.60
C LEU A 133 17.51 0.67 -4.54
N GLU A 134 16.92 1.71 -5.09
CA GLU A 134 17.55 2.69 -5.98
C GLU A 134 17.24 4.10 -5.47
N PRO A 135 18.07 5.11 -5.74
CA PRO A 135 17.74 6.50 -5.45
C PRO A 135 16.42 6.90 -6.14
N SER A 136 15.49 7.49 -5.39
CA SER A 136 14.26 8.00 -6.00
C SER A 136 14.58 9.26 -6.83
N PRO A 137 14.08 9.39 -8.07
CA PRO A 137 14.11 10.67 -8.76
C PRO A 137 13.30 11.68 -7.93
N GLU A 138 13.83 12.90 -7.81
CA GLU A 138 13.20 14.02 -7.07
C GLU A 138 11.88 14.49 -7.70
#